data_AF-A0A7C4C9W1-F1
#
_entry.id   AF-A0A7C4C9W1-F1
#
_cell.length_a   1.000
_cell.length_b   1.000
_cell.length_c   1.000
_cell.angle_alpha   90.00
_cell.angle_beta   90.00
_cell.angle_gamma   90.00
#
_symmetry.space_group_name_H-M   'P 1'
#
loop_
_entity.id
_entity.type
_entity.pdbx_description
1 polymer ?
#
loop_
_entity_poly.entity_id
_entity_poly.type
_entity_poly.pdbx_seq_one_letter_code
_entity_poly.pdbx_strand_id
1 'polypeptide(L)'
;MDKSIEKPALSPKQVETVLDAVDDGILVINRAFAITSFNRSAEQLTGMSREQALGRRCSDVLRTDVCGDDCPMHQVMRSGGGARTATATMHPRHGEPAEVDMRVDVLRDENGGISGGVKVFRRHANGDGRGRSAPVPGLSILEASERRAIEDTLRRCQWNQAAASQALGISRTTLWRKMKRLNIRPPRPPRR
;
A
#
# COMPACT_ATOMS: atom_id res chain seq x y z
N MET A 1 26.86 36.73 -22.55
CA MET A 1 26.53 36.88 -21.12
C MET A 1 25.49 35.83 -20.77
N ASP A 2 25.93 34.73 -20.16
CA ASP A 2 25.05 33.65 -19.72
C ASP A 2 24.33 34.13 -18.45
N LYS A 3 23.06 34.53 -18.58
CA LYS A 3 22.20 34.77 -17.42
C LYS A 3 21.78 33.41 -16.92
N SER A 4 22.61 32.81 -16.06
CA SER A 4 22.23 31.65 -15.26
C SER A 4 20.91 31.98 -14.56
N ILE A 5 19.84 31.33 -14.99
CA ILE A 5 18.52 31.47 -14.38
C ILE A 5 18.64 30.83 -13.00
N GLU A 6 18.82 31.64 -11.95
CA GLU A 6 18.68 31.18 -10.56
C GLU A 6 17.27 30.60 -10.43
N LYS A 7 17.17 29.27 -10.36
CA LYS A 7 15.93 28.60 -9.98
C LYS A 7 15.67 28.97 -8.51
N PRO A 8 14.56 29.66 -8.19
CA PRO A 8 14.28 29.99 -6.80
C PRO A 8 14.10 28.68 -6.02
N ALA A 9 14.95 28.47 -5.02
CA ALA A 9 14.81 27.36 -4.08
C ALA A 9 13.58 27.60 -3.19
N LEU A 10 12.79 26.54 -2.97
CA LEU A 10 11.68 26.61 -2.02
C LEU A 10 12.21 26.74 -0.60
N SER A 11 11.62 27.62 0.22
CA SER A 11 11.88 27.64 1.65
C SER A 11 11.39 26.35 2.33
N PRO A 12 11.92 25.97 3.51
CA PRO A 12 11.48 24.75 4.21
C PRO A 12 9.96 24.67 4.42
N LYS A 13 9.34 25.81 4.75
CA LYS A 13 7.88 25.92 4.92
C LYS A 13 7.11 25.71 3.61
N GLN A 14 7.66 26.17 2.47
CA GLN A 14 7.04 25.93 1.17
C GLN A 14 7.14 24.46 0.75
N VAL A 15 8.28 23.80 1.04
CA VAL A 15 8.44 22.36 0.79
C VAL A 15 7.41 21.57 1.60
N GLU A 16 7.24 21.90 2.89
CA GLU A 16 6.24 21.25 3.74
C GLU A 16 4.81 21.43 3.20
N THR A 17 4.43 22.66 2.83
CA THR A 17 3.12 22.92 2.20
C THR A 17 2.92 22.11 0.92
N VAL A 18 3.95 21.97 0.08
CA VAL A 18 3.88 21.16 -1.14
C VAL A 18 3.68 19.68 -0.77
N LEU A 19 4.44 19.15 0.18
CA LEU A 19 4.30 17.77 0.61
C LEU A 19 2.94 17.48 1.24
N ASP A 20 2.40 18.41 2.03
CA ASP A 20 1.10 18.26 2.69
C ASP A 20 -0.11 18.46 1.76
N ALA A 21 0.11 19.03 0.57
CA ALA A 21 -0.91 19.15 -0.48
C ALA A 21 -1.05 17.87 -1.33
N VAL A 22 -0.16 16.87 -1.17
CA VAL A 22 -0.20 15.60 -1.92
C VAL A 22 -0.97 14.55 -1.14
N ASP A 23 -1.94 13.90 -1.78
CA ASP A 23 -2.76 12.83 -1.17
C ASP A 23 -1.97 11.54 -0.90
N ASP A 24 -0.82 11.36 -1.54
CA ASP A 24 0.09 10.26 -1.28
C ASP A 24 0.80 10.44 0.05
N GLY A 25 0.95 9.35 0.80
CA GLY A 25 1.83 9.32 1.95
C GLY A 25 3.28 9.48 1.49
N ILE A 26 3.95 10.51 1.96
CA ILE A 26 5.36 10.76 1.69
C ILE A 26 6.11 10.73 3.01
N LEU A 27 7.16 9.91 3.06
CA LEU A 27 8.14 9.95 4.13
C LEU A 27 9.56 9.96 3.59
N VAL A 28 10.44 10.61 4.32
CA VAL A 28 11.88 10.65 4.05
C VAL A 28 12.59 9.97 5.20
N ILE A 29 13.62 9.18 4.89
CA ILE A 29 14.47 8.52 5.88
C ILE A 29 15.93 8.90 5.67
N ASN A 30 16.72 8.86 6.74
CA ASN A 30 18.17 8.92 6.66
C ASN A 30 18.78 7.53 6.36
N ARG A 31 20.12 7.45 6.29
CA ARG A 31 20.87 6.19 6.08
C ARG A 31 20.64 5.12 7.17
N ALA A 32 20.21 5.51 8.37
CA ALA A 32 19.88 4.59 9.45
C ALA A 32 18.42 4.07 9.37
N PHE A 33 17.70 4.41 8.30
CA PHE A 33 16.29 4.15 8.06
C PHE A 33 15.33 4.85 9.03
N ALA A 34 15.84 5.85 9.76
CA ALA A 34 15.02 6.67 10.65
C ALA A 34 14.32 7.79 9.86
N ILE A 35 13.04 7.99 10.14
CA ILE A 35 12.21 8.99 9.45
C ILE A 35 12.65 10.40 9.85
N THR A 36 12.90 11.24 8.85
CA THR A 36 13.29 12.65 9.00
C THR A 36 12.25 13.62 8.45
N SER A 37 11.29 13.15 7.65
CA SER A 37 10.14 13.93 7.19
C SER A 37 8.93 13.02 6.98
N PHE A 38 7.74 13.55 7.23
CA PHE A 38 6.48 12.82 7.22
C PHE A 38 5.33 13.78 6.91
N ASN A 39 4.68 13.62 5.76
CA ASN A 39 3.59 14.53 5.36
C ASN A 39 2.25 14.16 6.03
N ARG A 40 1.30 15.08 5.94
CA ARG A 40 -0.06 14.93 6.49
C ARG A 40 -0.77 13.67 5.99
N SER A 41 -0.59 13.31 4.73
CA SER A 41 -1.19 12.10 4.14
C SER A 41 -0.59 10.82 4.72
N ALA A 42 0.71 10.82 5.01
CA ALA A 42 1.36 9.70 5.68
C ALA A 42 0.82 9.50 7.11
N GLU A 43 0.49 10.58 7.83
CA GLU A 43 -0.18 10.49 9.14
C GLU A 43 -1.53 9.79 9.05
N GLN A 44 -2.36 10.21 8.09
CA GLN A 44 -3.69 9.64 7.88
C GLN A 44 -3.64 8.17 7.49
N LEU A 45 -2.72 7.82 6.60
CA LEU A 45 -2.59 6.46 6.07
C LEU A 45 -2.04 5.47 7.11
N THR A 46 -1.10 5.90 7.94
CA THR A 46 -0.44 5.04 8.94
C THR A 46 -1.14 5.05 10.31
N GLY A 47 -1.96 6.07 10.58
CA GLY A 47 -2.57 6.30 11.88
C GLY A 47 -1.56 6.74 12.96
N MET A 48 -0.45 7.37 12.55
CA MET A 48 0.63 7.85 13.43
C MET A 48 0.88 9.33 13.16
N SER A 49 0.99 10.15 14.21
CA SER A 49 1.31 11.57 14.01
C SER A 49 2.77 11.74 13.59
N ARG A 50 3.08 12.87 12.96
CA ARG A 50 4.43 13.27 12.57
C ARG A 50 5.39 13.23 13.74
N GLU A 51 4.98 13.75 14.90
CA GLU A 51 5.80 13.77 16.12
C GLU A 51 6.12 12.36 16.62
N GLN A 52 5.18 11.41 16.44
CA GLN A 52 5.40 10.02 16.80
C GLN A 52 6.28 9.28 15.79
N ALA A 53 6.21 9.65 14.50
CA ALA A 53 6.91 9.00 13.41
C ALA A 53 8.37 9.46 13.28
N LEU A 54 8.66 10.73 13.50
CA LEU A 54 10.01 11.29 13.37
C LEU A 54 11.00 10.56 14.31
N GLY A 55 12.17 10.23 13.78
CA GLY A 55 13.22 9.47 14.47
C GLY A 55 12.99 7.96 14.56
N ARG A 56 11.77 7.44 14.30
CA ARG A 56 11.50 5.99 14.25
C ARG A 56 11.99 5.36 12.97
N ARG A 57 12.22 4.04 12.98
CA ARG A 57 12.53 3.31 11.74
C ARG A 57 11.28 3.20 10.87
N CYS A 58 11.44 3.31 9.56
CA CYS A 58 10.29 3.20 8.65
C CYS A 58 9.54 1.87 8.74
N SER A 59 10.20 0.78 9.16
CA SER A 59 9.57 -0.54 9.41
C SER A 59 8.53 -0.49 10.53
N ASP A 60 8.78 0.33 11.55
CA ASP A 60 7.93 0.42 12.75
C ASP A 60 6.69 1.27 12.49
N VAL A 61 6.75 2.12 11.46
CA VAL A 61 5.67 3.02 11.05
C VAL A 61 4.85 2.43 9.90
N LEU A 62 5.51 1.97 8.83
CA LEU A 62 4.82 1.40 7.67
C LEU A 62 4.27 0.00 7.95
N ARG A 63 5.02 -0.85 8.66
CA ARG A 63 4.59 -2.21 9.03
C ARG A 63 3.97 -2.97 7.85
N THR A 64 4.63 -2.94 6.71
CA THR A 64 4.17 -3.69 5.53
C THR A 64 4.71 -5.11 5.53
N ASP A 65 4.02 -6.00 4.82
CA ASP A 65 4.45 -7.38 4.56
C ASP A 65 5.77 -7.49 3.79
N VAL A 66 6.18 -6.44 3.07
CA VAL A 66 7.47 -6.35 2.37
C VAL A 66 8.59 -5.69 3.19
N CYS A 67 8.35 -5.34 4.46
CA CYS A 67 9.40 -4.81 5.34
C CYS A 67 10.38 -5.91 5.78
N GLY A 68 11.66 -5.56 5.95
CA GLY A 68 12.73 -6.46 6.37
C GLY A 68 14.06 -6.17 5.67
N ASP A 69 14.99 -7.11 5.76
CA ASP A 69 16.36 -6.99 5.24
C ASP A 69 16.43 -6.88 3.72
N ASP A 70 15.37 -7.27 2.99
CA ASP A 70 15.31 -7.10 1.55
C ASP A 70 14.11 -6.28 1.08
N CYS A 71 13.64 -5.35 1.93
CA CYS A 71 12.60 -4.44 1.50
C CYS A 71 13.06 -3.59 0.29
N PRO A 72 12.13 -3.08 -0.55
CA PRO A 72 12.47 -2.31 -1.74
C PRO A 72 13.45 -1.16 -1.47
N MET A 73 13.37 -0.51 -0.30
CA MET A 73 14.28 0.56 0.07
C MET A 73 15.72 0.06 0.34
N HIS A 74 15.88 -1.10 1.00
CA HIS A 74 17.19 -1.72 1.15
C HIS A 74 17.81 -2.02 -0.22
N GLN A 75 16.99 -2.53 -1.16
CA GLN A 75 17.46 -2.83 -2.52
C GLN A 75 17.97 -1.58 -3.23
N VAL A 76 17.22 -0.46 -3.23
CA VAL A 76 17.66 0.79 -3.87
C VAL A 76 18.89 1.38 -3.20
N MET A 77 18.97 1.36 -1.86
CA MET A 77 20.14 1.87 -1.14
C MET A 77 21.41 1.07 -1.46
N ARG A 78 21.31 -0.26 -1.55
CA ARG A 78 22.44 -1.14 -1.92
C ARG A 78 22.87 -0.97 -3.38
N SER A 79 21.92 -0.83 -4.30
CA SER A 79 22.21 -0.65 -5.73
C SER A 79 22.71 0.76 -6.06
N GLY A 80 22.73 1.67 -5.09
CA GLY A 80 23.17 3.05 -5.30
C GLY A 80 22.14 3.92 -6.02
N GLY A 81 20.87 3.50 -6.10
CA GLY A 81 19.80 4.17 -6.82
C GLY A 81 18.98 3.23 -7.73
N GLY A 82 18.08 3.83 -8.50
CA GLY A 82 17.14 3.12 -9.38
C GLY A 82 15.81 2.90 -8.69
N ALA A 83 14.87 3.84 -8.90
CA ALA A 83 13.56 3.81 -8.26
C ALA A 83 12.87 2.46 -8.43
N ARG A 84 12.31 1.94 -7.32
CA ARG A 84 11.56 0.68 -7.30
C ARG A 84 10.13 0.93 -6.93
N THR A 85 9.25 0.10 -7.49
CA THR A 85 7.83 0.05 -7.10
C THR A 85 7.51 -1.31 -6.53
N ALA A 86 6.60 -1.34 -5.55
CA ALA A 86 6.09 -2.56 -4.95
C ALA A 86 4.68 -2.33 -4.44
N THR A 87 3.79 -3.30 -4.68
CA THR A 87 2.51 -3.37 -3.98
C THR A 87 2.70 -4.13 -2.68
N ALA A 88 2.13 -3.63 -1.59
CA ALA A 88 2.31 -4.19 -0.27
C ALA A 88 1.02 -4.07 0.56
N THR A 89 0.88 -4.96 1.53
CA THR A 89 -0.16 -4.82 2.56
C THR A 89 0.42 -4.05 3.72
N MET A 90 -0.12 -2.86 3.99
CA MET A 90 0.22 -2.04 5.14
C MET A 90 -0.66 -2.40 6.33
N HIS A 91 -0.07 -2.48 7.53
CA HIS A 91 -0.78 -2.69 8.79
C HIS A 91 -0.68 -1.43 9.67
N PRO A 92 -1.61 -0.47 9.50
CA PRO A 92 -1.62 0.77 10.27
C PRO A 92 -1.56 0.52 11.78
N ARG A 93 -1.18 1.55 12.54
CA ARG A 93 -1.24 1.49 14.01
C ARG A 93 -2.68 1.30 14.50
N HIS A 94 -3.62 1.95 13.83
CA HIS A 94 -5.06 1.90 14.09
C HIS A 94 -5.82 1.74 12.77
N GLY A 95 -6.85 0.90 12.76
CA GLY A 95 -7.69 0.65 11.59
C GLY A 95 -7.34 -0.64 10.83
N GLU A 96 -8.05 -0.88 9.73
CA GLU A 96 -7.93 -2.09 8.93
C GLU A 96 -6.68 -2.07 8.02
N PRO A 97 -6.08 -3.25 7.75
CA PRO A 97 -5.02 -3.38 6.75
C PRO A 97 -5.40 -2.77 5.41
N ALA A 98 -4.42 -2.21 4.71
CA ALA A 98 -4.62 -1.49 3.47
C ALA A 98 -3.63 -1.95 2.41
N GLU A 99 -4.10 -2.23 1.20
CA GLU A 99 -3.19 -2.38 0.06
C GLU A 99 -2.67 -1.00 -0.35
N VAL A 100 -1.35 -0.91 -0.49
CA VAL A 100 -0.66 0.30 -0.89
C VAL A 100 0.27 0.00 -2.06
N ASP A 101 0.30 0.91 -3.03
CA ASP A 101 1.39 0.97 -3.99
C ASP A 101 2.47 1.88 -3.45
N MET A 102 3.68 1.36 -3.35
CA MET A 102 4.84 2.10 -2.87
C MET A 102 5.81 2.34 -4.02
N ARG A 103 6.35 3.56 -4.08
CA ARG A 103 7.53 3.90 -4.86
C ARG A 103 8.63 4.37 -3.91
N VAL A 104 9.82 3.83 -4.08
CA VAL A 104 10.98 4.19 -3.27
C VAL A 104 12.14 4.62 -4.14
N ASP A 105 12.87 5.63 -3.70
CA ASP A 105 14.11 6.07 -4.33
C ASP A 105 15.10 6.62 -3.30
N VAL A 106 16.36 6.77 -3.70
CA VAL A 106 17.39 7.40 -2.86
C VAL A 106 17.26 8.91 -2.87
N LEU A 107 17.49 9.52 -1.71
CA LEU A 107 17.71 10.95 -1.59
C LEU A 107 19.21 11.21 -1.64
N ARG A 108 19.65 12.18 -2.43
CA ARG A 108 21.05 12.58 -2.55
C ARG A 108 21.31 13.93 -1.90
N ASP A 109 22.50 14.10 -1.36
CA ASP A 109 23.04 15.40 -0.96
C ASP A 109 23.62 16.16 -2.17
N GLU A 110 24.09 17.38 -1.92
CA GLU A 110 24.68 18.27 -2.93
C GLU A 110 25.94 17.68 -3.59
N ASN A 111 26.62 16.74 -2.92
CA ASN A 111 27.81 16.06 -3.44
C ASN A 111 27.44 14.80 -4.24
N GLY A 112 26.15 14.51 -4.44
CA GLY A 112 25.67 13.32 -5.12
C GLY A 112 25.71 12.05 -4.27
N GLY A 113 26.14 12.14 -3.01
CA GLY A 113 26.13 11.06 -2.05
C GLY A 113 24.70 10.72 -1.61
N ILE A 114 24.42 9.46 -1.30
CA ILE A 114 23.07 9.06 -0.82
C ILE A 114 22.91 9.61 0.59
N SER A 115 22.09 10.63 0.83
CA SER A 115 21.81 11.14 2.19
C SER A 115 20.72 10.31 2.89
N GLY A 116 19.90 9.59 2.12
CA GLY A 116 18.77 8.84 2.64
C GLY A 116 17.90 8.24 1.55
N GLY A 117 16.60 8.15 1.83
CA GLY A 117 15.62 7.66 0.86
C GLY A 117 14.26 8.34 1.02
N VAL A 118 13.52 8.40 -0.07
CA VAL A 118 12.12 8.85 -0.10
C VAL A 118 11.22 7.65 -0.35
N LYS A 119 10.12 7.57 0.38
CA LYS A 119 9.04 6.60 0.13
C LYS A 119 7.76 7.35 -0.12
N VAL A 120 7.17 7.09 -1.27
CA VAL A 120 5.83 7.54 -1.64
C VAL A 120 4.94 6.32 -1.60
N PHE A 121 3.81 6.38 -0.91
CA PHE A 121 2.87 5.28 -0.83
C PHE A 121 1.45 5.79 -0.97
N ARG A 122 0.72 5.17 -1.90
CA ARG A 122 -0.67 5.48 -2.18
C ARG A 122 -1.52 4.32 -1.71
N ARG A 123 -2.56 4.62 -0.94
CA ARG A 123 -3.59 3.63 -0.64
C ARG A 123 -4.37 3.34 -1.91
N HIS A 124 -4.56 2.06 -2.23
CA HIS A 124 -5.62 1.69 -3.15
C HIS A 124 -6.94 2.08 -2.51
N ALA A 125 -7.70 2.95 -3.18
CA ALA A 125 -9.06 3.25 -2.75
C ALA A 125 -9.86 1.95 -2.78
N ASN A 126 -9.98 1.30 -1.62
CA ASN A 126 -11.08 0.40 -1.37
C ASN A 126 -12.31 1.29 -1.40
N GLY A 127 -12.97 1.35 -2.56
CA GLY A 127 -14.17 2.14 -2.77
C GLY A 127 -15.14 1.93 -1.62
N ASP A 128 -15.43 3.03 -0.92
CA ASP A 128 -16.78 3.46 -0.55
C ASP A 128 -17.85 2.37 -0.32
N GLY A 129 -17.55 1.27 0.37
CA GLY A 129 -18.55 0.27 0.74
C GLY A 129 -19.36 -0.32 -0.43
N ARG A 130 -18.99 -0.10 -1.69
CA ARG A 130 -19.62 -0.70 -2.87
C ARG A 130 -18.61 -1.54 -3.65
N GLY A 131 -18.28 -2.69 -3.07
CA GLY A 131 -18.02 -3.93 -3.81
C GLY A 131 -17.26 -3.81 -5.13
N ARG A 132 -16.06 -3.21 -5.11
CA ARG A 132 -15.10 -3.43 -6.20
C ARG A 132 -13.81 -4.09 -5.69
N SER A 133 -13.86 -5.42 -5.55
CA SER A 133 -12.65 -6.25 -5.43
C SER A 133 -11.72 -6.01 -6.63
N ALA A 134 -10.45 -5.68 -6.38
CA ALA A 134 -9.43 -5.58 -7.42
C ALA A 134 -9.38 -6.89 -8.26
N PRO A 135 -9.07 -6.82 -9.56
CA PRO A 135 -8.90 -8.01 -10.39
C PRO A 135 -7.69 -8.81 -9.86
N VAL A 136 -7.94 -10.08 -9.57
CA VAL A 136 -6.92 -11.05 -9.15
C VAL A 136 -5.96 -11.25 -10.33
N PRO A 137 -4.62 -11.10 -10.15
CA PRO A 137 -3.68 -11.31 -11.23
C PRO A 137 -3.84 -12.71 -11.86
N GLY A 138 -4.00 -12.77 -13.19
CA GLY A 138 -4.14 -14.02 -13.94
C GLY A 138 -5.57 -14.50 -14.20
N LEU A 139 -6.60 -13.74 -13.80
CA LEU A 139 -8.00 -14.01 -14.17
C LEU A 139 -8.47 -13.04 -15.25
N SER A 140 -9.17 -13.56 -16.26
CA SER A 140 -9.85 -12.73 -17.26
C SER A 140 -10.90 -11.81 -16.59
N ILE A 141 -11.27 -10.72 -17.27
CA ILE A 141 -12.32 -9.78 -16.81
C ILE A 141 -13.61 -10.52 -16.43
N LEU A 142 -13.96 -11.58 -17.18
CA LEU A 142 -15.13 -12.42 -16.93
C LEU A 142 -14.99 -13.23 -15.63
N GLU A 143 -13.82 -13.80 -15.39
CA GLU A 143 -13.53 -14.55 -14.17
C GLU A 143 -13.47 -13.65 -12.93
N ALA A 144 -13.00 -12.41 -13.06
CA ALA A 144 -13.03 -11.42 -11.99
C ALA A 144 -14.48 -11.03 -11.61
N SER A 145 -15.35 -10.84 -12.62
CA SER A 145 -16.77 -10.60 -12.41
C SER A 145 -17.46 -11.80 -11.75
N GLU A 146 -17.17 -13.01 -12.23
CA GLU A 146 -17.71 -14.25 -11.71
C GLU A 146 -17.27 -14.50 -10.26
N ARG A 147 -15.99 -14.28 -9.96
CA ARG A 147 -15.45 -14.41 -8.59
C ARG A 147 -16.19 -13.49 -7.64
N ARG A 148 -16.41 -12.24 -8.05
CA ARG A 148 -17.10 -11.24 -7.21
C ARG A 148 -18.54 -11.67 -6.89
N ALA A 149 -19.30 -12.09 -7.90
CA ALA A 149 -20.68 -12.53 -7.70
C ALA A 149 -20.78 -13.71 -6.71
N ILE A 150 -19.84 -14.66 -6.80
CA ILE A 150 -19.77 -15.82 -5.91
C ILE A 150 -19.39 -15.40 -4.49
N GLU A 151 -18.36 -14.57 -4.35
CA GLU A 151 -17.83 -14.13 -3.05
C GLU A 151 -18.84 -13.28 -2.29
N ASP A 152 -19.51 -12.34 -2.95
CA ASP A 152 -20.54 -11.50 -2.33
C ASP A 152 -21.73 -12.33 -1.85
N THR A 153 -22.15 -13.32 -2.65
CA THR A 153 -23.24 -14.21 -2.25
C THR A 153 -22.85 -15.08 -1.06
N LEU A 154 -21.62 -15.61 -1.04
CA LEU A 154 -21.09 -16.36 0.10
C LEU A 154 -21.08 -15.51 1.38
N ARG A 155 -20.64 -14.24 1.31
CA ARG A 155 -20.62 -13.34 2.47
C ARG A 155 -22.03 -13.07 3.01
N ARG A 156 -23.01 -12.77 2.15
CA ARG A 156 -24.41 -12.58 2.58
C ARG A 156 -25.00 -13.82 3.25
N CYS A 157 -24.58 -15.00 2.80
CA CYS A 157 -24.98 -16.28 3.39
C CYS A 157 -24.08 -16.73 4.55
N GLN A 158 -23.26 -15.86 5.12
CA GLN A 158 -22.32 -16.21 6.21
C GLN A 158 -21.46 -17.44 5.89
N TRP A 159 -21.00 -17.53 4.64
CA TRP A 159 -20.20 -18.63 4.11
C TRP A 159 -20.89 -20.01 4.09
N ASN A 160 -22.21 -20.04 4.25
CA ASN A 160 -23.02 -21.25 4.03
C ASN A 160 -23.07 -21.58 2.53
N GLN A 161 -22.27 -22.56 2.10
CA GLN A 161 -22.19 -22.97 0.70
C GLN A 161 -23.51 -23.53 0.14
N ALA A 162 -24.34 -24.16 0.98
CA ALA A 162 -25.64 -24.67 0.54
C ALA A 162 -26.57 -23.50 0.20
N ALA A 163 -26.70 -22.53 1.11
CA ALA A 163 -27.49 -21.32 0.90
C ALA A 163 -26.96 -20.48 -0.28
N ALA A 164 -25.64 -20.34 -0.39
CA ALA A 164 -25.03 -19.60 -1.49
C ALA A 164 -25.24 -20.27 -2.85
N SER A 165 -25.19 -21.62 -2.92
CA SER A 165 -25.45 -22.35 -4.16
C SER A 165 -26.89 -22.16 -4.66
N GLN A 166 -27.85 -22.16 -3.72
CA GLN A 166 -29.25 -21.91 -4.02
C GLN A 166 -29.49 -20.46 -4.48
N ALA A 167 -28.87 -19.49 -3.80
CA ALA A 167 -28.98 -18.08 -4.16
C ALA A 167 -28.33 -17.74 -5.53
N LEU A 168 -27.31 -18.49 -5.94
CA LEU A 168 -26.64 -18.35 -7.24
C LEU A 168 -27.33 -19.15 -8.37
N GLY A 169 -28.33 -19.98 -8.05
CA GLY A 169 -28.98 -20.85 -9.03
C GLY A 169 -28.07 -21.93 -9.62
N ILE A 170 -27.03 -22.37 -8.90
CA ILE A 170 -26.06 -23.38 -9.35
C ILE A 170 -25.97 -24.55 -8.36
N SER A 171 -25.52 -25.72 -8.83
CA SER A 171 -25.31 -26.86 -7.94
C SER A 171 -24.16 -26.60 -6.94
N ARG A 172 -24.25 -27.22 -5.75
CA ARG A 172 -23.17 -27.19 -4.72
C ARG A 172 -21.81 -27.62 -5.28
N THR A 173 -21.78 -28.64 -6.15
CA THR A 173 -20.55 -29.13 -6.80
C THR A 173 -19.96 -28.12 -7.78
N THR A 174 -20.81 -27.39 -8.51
CA THR A 174 -20.39 -26.32 -9.42
C THR A 174 -19.83 -25.13 -8.65
N LEU A 175 -20.50 -24.73 -7.56
CA LEU A 175 -20.02 -23.68 -6.66
C LEU A 175 -18.63 -24.02 -6.11
N TRP A 176 -18.45 -25.22 -5.55
CA TRP A 176 -17.16 -25.66 -5.02
C TRP A 176 -16.04 -25.65 -6.07
N ARG A 177 -16.30 -26.15 -7.28
CA ARG A 177 -15.33 -26.14 -8.39
C ARG A 177 -14.93 -24.71 -8.79
N LYS A 178 -15.90 -23.79 -8.87
CA LYS A 178 -15.65 -22.38 -9.16
C LYS A 178 -14.88 -21.69 -8.03
N MET A 179 -15.21 -21.96 -6.77
CA MET A 179 -14.46 -21.45 -5.61
C MET A 179 -12.99 -21.87 -5.65
N LYS A 180 -12.71 -23.15 -5.97
CA LYS A 180 -11.34 -23.67 -6.09
C LYS A 180 -10.57 -22.99 -7.24
N ARG A 181 -11.18 -22.88 -8.42
CA ARG A 181 -10.58 -22.24 -9.61
C ARG A 181 -10.30 -20.75 -9.39
N LEU A 182 -11.22 -20.04 -8.75
CA LEU A 182 -11.14 -18.58 -8.54
C LEU A 182 -10.43 -18.21 -7.23
N ASN A 183 -9.87 -19.20 -6.51
CA ASN A 183 -9.18 -19.04 -5.23
C ASN A 183 -10.02 -18.30 -4.16
N ILE A 184 -11.31 -18.62 -4.07
CA ILE A 184 -12.24 -18.09 -3.06
C ILE A 184 -12.14 -18.97 -1.80
N ARG A 185 -11.78 -18.38 -0.66
CA ARG A 185 -11.59 -19.10 0.61
C ARG A 185 -12.41 -18.46 1.74
N PRO A 186 -13.03 -19.27 2.62
CA PRO A 186 -13.73 -18.74 3.79
C PRO A 186 -12.76 -18.06 4.77
N PRO A 187 -13.23 -17.05 5.54
CA PRO A 187 -12.44 -16.42 6.58
C PRO A 187 -12.07 -17.46 7.63
N ARG A 188 -10.84 -17.37 8.14
CA ARG A 188 -10.42 -18.24 9.25
C ARG A 188 -11.31 -17.95 10.47
N PRO A 189 -11.79 -18.98 11.18
CA PRO A 189 -12.49 -18.76 12.44
C PRO A 189 -11.54 -18.04 13.43
N PRO A 190 -12.08 -17.18 14.31
CA PRO A 190 -11.27 -16.55 15.35
C PRO A 190 -10.58 -17.64 16.19
N ARG A 191 -9.28 -17.48 16.44
CA ARG A 191 -8.54 -18.36 17.34
C ARG A 191 -9.15 -18.20 18.74
N ARG A 192 -9.66 -19.29 19.30
CA ARG A 192 -10.11 -19.35 20.70
C ARG A 192 -8.93 -19.21 21.65
#